data_AF-A0A8T6QKM5-F1
#
_entry.id   AF-A0A8T6QKM5-F1
#
_cell.length_a   1.000
_cell.length_b   1.000
_cell.length_c   1.000
_cell.angle_alpha   90.00
_cell.angle_beta   90.00
_cell.angle_gamma   90.00
#
_symmetry.space_group_name_H-M   'P 1'
#
loop_
_entity.id
_entity.type
_entity.pdbx_description
1 polymer ?
#
loop_
_entity_poly.entity_id
_entity_poly.type
_entity_poly.pdbx_seq_one_letter_code
_entity_poly.pdbx_strand_id
1 'polypeptide(L)'
;MTITIKPPKGNGAPVPVETTLVKKVNADGVLTFDILENKYTYEVINAIGKRWIVSHVEGENDKKEYVITVIDRKSEGDRQLVECTAREIPIDKLMIDRIYV
;
A
#
# COMPACT_ATOMS: atom_id res chain seq x y z
N MET A 1 -6.56 6.77 9.27
CA MET A 1 -5.11 6.48 9.27
C MET A 1 -4.56 6.94 7.93
N THR A 2 -3.29 7.32 7.81
CA THR A 2 -2.72 7.78 6.54
C THR A 2 -1.55 6.90 6.16
N ILE A 3 -1.62 6.30 4.97
CA ILE A 3 -0.53 5.48 4.43
C ILE A 3 0.08 6.20 3.23
N THR A 4 1.36 5.95 2.95
CA THR A 4 1.99 6.51 1.76
C THR A 4 1.94 5.48 0.63
N ILE A 5 1.25 5.84 -0.46
CA ILE A 5 1.18 5.01 -1.66
C ILE A 5 2.03 5.68 -2.74
N LYS A 6 2.99 4.94 -3.29
CA LYS A 6 3.86 5.41 -4.37
C LYS A 6 3.72 4.55 -5.63
N PRO A 7 3.63 5.15 -6.82
CA PRO A 7 3.77 4.42 -8.07
C PRO A 7 5.19 3.85 -8.19
N PRO A 8 5.39 2.79 -8.98
CA PRO A 8 6.73 2.22 -9.23
C PRO A 8 7.68 3.21 -9.92
N LYS A 9 7.14 4.21 -10.63
CA LYS A 9 7.88 5.33 -11.22
C LYS A 9 7.12 6.62 -10.94
N GLY A 10 7.54 7.39 -9.94
CA GLY A 10 6.94 8.67 -9.58
C GLY A 10 7.03 8.98 -8.08
N ASN A 11 6.37 10.06 -7.66
CA ASN A 11 6.33 10.49 -6.27
C ASN A 11 5.20 9.79 -5.51
N GLY A 12 5.46 9.45 -4.24
CA GLY A 12 4.44 8.94 -3.33
C GLY A 12 3.48 10.03 -2.87
N ALA A 13 2.21 9.65 -2.71
CA ALA A 13 1.19 10.50 -2.12
C ALA A 13 0.72 9.91 -0.79
N PRO A 14 0.50 10.74 0.26
CA PRO A 14 -0.16 10.32 1.47
C PRO A 14 -1.66 10.16 1.21
N VAL A 15 -2.21 9.00 1.54
CA VAL A 15 -3.59 8.61 1.25
C VAL A 15 -4.28 8.26 2.56
N PRO A 16 -5.35 8.97 2.94
CA PRO A 16 -6.16 8.57 4.08
C PRO A 16 -6.93 7.30 3.72
N VAL A 17 -6.77 6.27 4.55
CA VAL A 17 -7.50 4.99 4.45
C VAL A 17 -8.38 4.80 5.66
N GLU A 18 -9.57 4.22 5.42
CA GLU A 18 -10.57 4.00 6.46
C GLU A 18 -10.23 2.77 7.29
N THR A 19 -9.95 1.65 6.62
CA THR A 19 -9.61 0.40 7.30
C THR A 19 -8.34 -0.20 6.70
N THR A 20 -7.31 -0.32 7.53
CA THR A 20 -6.13 -1.11 7.20
C THR A 20 -6.19 -2.40 8.00
N LEU A 21 -6.69 -3.47 7.38
CA LEU A 21 -6.68 -4.78 8.00
C LEU A 21 -5.35 -5.45 7.61
N VAL A 22 -4.34 -5.25 8.46
CA VAL A 22 -3.10 -6.03 8.39
C VAL A 22 -3.42 -7.47 8.80
N LYS A 23 -3.96 -8.26 7.87
CA LYS A 23 -4.18 -9.68 8.10
C LYS A 23 -2.81 -10.36 8.02
N LYS A 24 -2.10 -10.41 9.14
CA LYS A 24 -0.97 -11.33 9.35
C LYS A 24 -1.50 -12.76 9.37
N VAL A 25 -1.98 -13.25 8.22
CA VAL A 25 -2.24 -14.66 8.01
C VAL A 25 -0.88 -15.34 7.94
N ASN A 26 -0.38 -15.75 9.11
CA ASN A 26 0.71 -16.71 9.27
C ASN A 26 1.97 -16.40 8.44
N ALA A 27 2.84 -15.50 8.92
CA ALA A 27 4.20 -15.30 8.41
C ALA A 27 4.38 -14.81 6.94
N ASP A 28 3.31 -14.59 6.16
CA ASP A 28 3.42 -14.28 4.73
C ASP A 28 3.36 -12.76 4.36
N GLY A 29 3.25 -11.89 5.38
CA GLY A 29 3.36 -10.44 5.18
C GLY A 29 2.28 -9.81 4.29
N VAL A 30 1.04 -10.32 4.28
CA VAL A 30 -0.03 -9.75 3.44
C VAL A 30 -0.73 -8.59 4.16
N LEU A 31 -0.96 -7.51 3.43
CA LEU A 31 -1.64 -6.29 3.86
C LEU A 31 -2.89 -6.09 3.02
N THR A 32 -4.07 -6.00 3.65
CA THR A 32 -5.31 -5.64 2.95
C THR A 32 -5.81 -4.31 3.47
N PHE A 33 -6.18 -3.41 2.57
CA PHE A 33 -6.71 -2.10 2.94
C PHE A 33 -7.76 -1.64 1.95
N ASP A 34 -8.71 -0.85 2.44
CA ASP A 34 -9.75 -0.22 1.65
C ASP A 34 -9.51 1.29 1.55
N ILE A 35 -9.73 1.82 0.35
CA ILE A 35 -9.77 3.25 0.09
C ILE A 35 -11.18 3.60 -0.37
N LEU A 36 -11.88 4.40 0.43
CA LEU A 36 -13.15 5.01 0.01
C LEU A 36 -12.88 6.28 -0.78
N GLU A 37 -13.62 6.44 -1.85
CA GLU A 37 -13.60 7.65 -2.68
C GLU A 37 -14.06 8.86 -1.90
N ASN A 38 -13.17 9.85 -1.87
CA ASN A 38 -13.39 11.18 -1.33
C ASN A 38 -12.60 12.20 -2.17
N LYS A 39 -12.74 13.50 -1.84
CA LYS A 39 -12.09 14.59 -2.59
C LYS A 39 -10.55 14.51 -2.63
N TYR A 40 -9.92 13.81 -1.70
CA TYR A 40 -8.47 13.65 -1.60
C TYR A 40 -7.98 12.30 -2.14
N THR A 41 -8.81 11.26 -2.12
CA THR A 41 -8.47 9.91 -2.58
C THR A 41 -8.87 9.64 -4.02
N TYR A 42 -9.71 10.50 -4.62
CA TYR A 42 -10.20 10.33 -6.00
C TYR A 42 -9.08 10.13 -7.02
N GLU A 43 -8.05 10.98 -7.00
CA GLU A 43 -6.93 10.87 -7.94
C GLU A 43 -6.15 9.56 -7.73
N VAL A 44 -5.94 9.18 -6.47
CA VAL A 44 -5.24 7.95 -6.10
C VAL A 44 -6.04 6.73 -6.55
N ILE A 45 -7.33 6.66 -6.25
CA ILE A 45 -8.22 5.54 -6.63
C ILE A 45 -8.26 5.34 -8.14
N ASN A 46 -8.22 6.44 -8.91
CA ASN A 46 -8.17 6.35 -10.37
C ASN A 46 -6.80 5.89 -10.88
N ALA A 47 -5.71 6.37 -10.26
CA ALA A 47 -4.34 6.06 -10.68
C ALA A 47 -3.78 4.74 -10.14
N ILE A 48 -4.33 4.23 -9.02
CA ILE A 48 -3.78 3.09 -8.30
C ILE A 48 -3.73 1.86 -9.20
N GLY A 49 -2.57 1.23 -9.22
CA GLY A 49 -2.25 0.14 -10.10
C GLY A 49 -1.49 -0.97 -9.39
N LYS A 50 -1.44 -2.13 -10.05
CA LYS A 50 -0.60 -3.23 -9.59
C LYS A 50 0.86 -2.77 -9.55
N ARG A 51 1.65 -3.32 -8.63
CA ARG A 51 3.07 -2.99 -8.39
C ARG A 51 3.33 -1.61 -7.78
N TRP A 52 2.30 -0.90 -7.35
CA TRP A 52 2.49 0.27 -6.50
C TRP A 52 2.98 -0.16 -5.13
N ILE A 53 3.74 0.69 -4.46
CA ILE A 53 4.32 0.40 -3.16
C ILE A 53 3.57 1.18 -2.10
N VAL A 54 3.19 0.49 -1.04
CA VAL A 54 2.53 1.02 0.15
C VAL A 54 3.54 0.98 1.29
N SER A 55 3.66 2.07 2.04
CA SER A 55 4.61 2.22 3.14
C SER A 55 4.01 3.06 4.26
N HIS A 56 4.66 3.06 5.42
CA HIS A 56 4.22 3.80 6.61
C HIS A 56 2.84 3.35 7.08
N VAL A 57 2.62 2.03 7.09
CA VAL A 57 1.31 1.44 7.42
C VAL A 57 1.05 1.48 8.92
N GLU A 58 2.09 1.16 9.72
CA GLU A 58 2.04 1.20 11.18
C GLU A 58 2.50 2.56 11.76
N GLY A 59 2.72 3.57 10.92
CA GLY A 59 3.10 4.95 11.30
C GLY A 59 4.41 5.44 10.65
N GLU A 60 4.86 6.64 11.02
CA GLU A 60 6.03 7.30 10.40
C GLU A 60 7.35 6.53 10.57
N ASN A 61 7.45 5.66 11.58
CA ASN A 61 8.64 4.84 11.83
C ASN A 61 8.59 3.46 11.16
N ASP A 62 7.50 3.14 10.47
CA ASP A 62 7.32 1.86 9.79
C ASP A 62 8.08 1.84 8.47
N LYS A 63 9.18 1.10 8.44
CA LYS A 63 10.05 0.92 7.27
C LYS A 63 9.58 -0.20 6.34
N LYS A 64 8.44 -0.84 6.66
CA LYS A 64 7.93 -1.93 5.84
C LYS A 64 7.33 -1.37 4.56
N GLU A 65 7.68 -2.03 3.47
CA GLU A 65 7.17 -1.71 2.14
C GLU A 65 6.34 -2.89 1.66
N TYR A 66 5.19 -2.60 1.06
CA TYR A 66 4.26 -3.60 0.55
C TYR A 66 3.99 -3.32 -0.92
N VAL A 67 4.03 -4.34 -1.78
CA VAL A 67 3.69 -4.21 -3.19
C VAL A 67 2.24 -4.62 -3.43
N ILE A 68 1.45 -3.76 -4.08
CA ILE A 68 0.07 -4.07 -4.44
C ILE A 68 0.05 -5.17 -5.50
N THR A 69 -0.62 -6.28 -5.19
CA THR A 69 -0.76 -7.45 -6.08
C THR A 69 -2.17 -7.57 -6.63
N VAL A 70 -3.18 -7.26 -5.80
CA VAL A 70 -4.60 -7.35 -6.15
C VAL A 70 -5.26 -6.00 -5.88
N ILE A 71 -6.11 -5.59 -6.81
CA ILE A 71 -6.96 -4.40 -6.69
C ILE A 71 -8.34 -4.83 -7.11
N ASP A 72 -9.29 -4.70 -6.20
CA ASP A 72 -10.70 -4.91 -6.42
C ASP A 72 -11.42 -3.56 -6.30
N ARG A 73 -12.23 -3.22 -7.30
CA ARG A 73 -12.94 -1.94 -7.35
C ARG A 73 -14.44 -2.24 -7.24
N LYS A 74 -15.07 -1.68 -6.22
CA LYS A 74 -16.49 -1.81 -5.93
C LYS A 74 -17.16 -0.45 -5.97
N SER A 75 -18.43 -0.44 -6.32
CA SER A 75 -19.26 0.76 -6.29
C SER A 75 -20.22 0.64 -5.12
N GLU A 76 -20.01 1.47 -4.09
CA GLU A 76 -20.87 1.57 -2.92
C GLU A 76 -21.76 2.81 -3.06
N GLY A 77 -22.91 2.64 -3.73
CA GLY A 77 -23.82 3.73 -4.03
C GLY A 77 -23.22 4.73 -5.02
N ASP A 78 -23.09 5.99 -4.59
CA ASP A 78 -22.47 7.09 -5.36
C ASP A 78 -20.94 7.16 -5.22
N ARG A 79 -20.31 6.28 -4.42
CA ARG A 79 -18.87 6.33 -4.15
C ARG A 79 -18.18 5.04 -4.59
N GLN A 80 -16.92 5.16 -4.99
CA GLN A 80 -16.08 4.00 -5.26
C GLN A 80 -15.37 3.52 -3.99
N LEU A 81 -15.40 2.22 -3.75
CA LEU A 81 -14.61 1.55 -2.73
C LEU A 81 -13.55 0.71 -3.43
N VAL A 82 -12.27 0.96 -3.16
CA VAL A 82 -11.18 0.16 -3.73
C VAL A 82 -10.52 -0.64 -2.64
N GLU A 83 -10.68 -1.96 -2.71
CA GLU A 83 -10.02 -2.91 -1.85
C GLU A 83 -8.70 -3.34 -2.50
N CYS A 84 -7.60 -3.03 -1.84
CA CYS A 84 -6.26 -3.39 -2.28
C CYS A 84 -5.68 -4.48 -1.39
N THR A 85 -5.10 -5.49 -2.01
CA THR A 85 -4.22 -6.43 -1.32
C THR A 85 -2.80 -6.19 -1.77
N ALA A 86 -1.95 -5.87 -0.81
CA ALA A 86 -0.53 -5.73 -0.96
C ALA A 86 0.21 -6.85 -0.22
N ARG A 87 1.41 -7.19 -0.69
CA ARG A 87 2.28 -8.17 -0.05
C ARG A 87 3.56 -7.50 0.38
N GLU A 88 4.03 -7.80 1.58
CA GLU A 88 5.28 -7.28 2.13
C GLU A 88 6.39 -7.62 1.16
N ILE A 89 7.12 -6.59 0.77
CA ILE A 89 8.39 -6.74 0.10
C ILE A 89 9.37 -7.03 1.24
N PRO A 90 9.92 -8.24 1.35
CA PRO A 90 11.02 -8.44 2.27
C PRO A 90 12.13 -7.50 1.85
N ILE A 91 12.40 -6.48 2.66
CA ILE A 91 13.63 -5.70 2.55
C ILE A 91 14.72 -6.59 3.13
N ASP A 92 15.04 -7.68 2.42
CA ASP A 92 16.28 -8.40 2.62
C ASP A 92 17.38 -7.59 1.94
N LYS A 93 17.86 -6.59 2.69
CA LYS A 93 19.11 -5.90 2.41
C LYS A 93 19.82 -5.51 3.72
N LEU A 94 19.82 -6.46 4.66
CA LEU A 94 20.97 -6.66 5.53
C LEU A 94 22.13 -7.37 4.78
N MET A 95 21.96 -7.70 3.49
CA MET A 95 22.96 -8.36 2.63
C MET A 95 23.40 -7.57 1.38
N ILE A 96 23.55 -6.25 1.46
CA ILE A 96 24.62 -5.57 0.67
C ILE A 96 25.36 -4.58 1.58
N ASP A 97 25.73 -5.03 2.78
CA ASP A 97 26.92 -4.49 3.42
C ASP A 97 28.09 -5.36 2.93
N ARG A 98 28.88 -4.79 2.01
CA ARG A 98 30.26 -5.18 1.68
C ARG A 98 30.50 -6.53 0.97
N ILE A 99 30.07 -6.64 -0.28
CA ILE A 99 30.93 -7.30 -1.30
C ILE A 99 31.48 -6.19 -2.20
N TYR A 100 32.51 -5.51 -1.69
CA TYR A 100 33.57 -4.84 -2.44
C TYR A 100 34.73 -4.67 -1.45
N VAL A 101 35.49 -5.75 -1.25
CA VAL A 101 36.91 -5.71 -0.91
C VAL A 101 37.59 -6.89 -1.57
#